data_AF-A0AAW7LCE9-F1
#
_entry.id   AF-A0AAW7LCE9-F1
#
_cell.length_a   1.000
_cell.length_b   1.000
_cell.length_c   1.000
_cell.angle_alpha   90.00
_cell.angle_beta   90.00
_cell.angle_gamma   90.00
#
_symmetry.space_group_name_H-M   'P 1'
#
loop_
_entity.id
_entity.type
_entity.pdbx_description
1 polymer ?
#
loop_
_entity_poly.entity_id
_entity_poly.type
_entity_poly.pdbx_seq_one_letter_code
_entity_poly.pdbx_strand_id
1 'polypeptide(L)'
;MNTIKDQDISKNQQLLKSIVEHAVDQANFTIKNLAKRPTVAMLMECENCLTDLMPVVKLIAVDHIEYAPIYDRMSETLDAVQRGTDFDLIELELDGGAA
;
A
#
# COMPACT_ATOMS: atom_id res chain seq x y z
N MET A 1 29.68 -17.17 -16.97
CA MET A 1 28.55 -16.74 -17.82
C MET A 1 27.27 -17.08 -17.06
N ASN A 2 26.66 -16.10 -16.37
CA ASN A 2 25.26 -16.11 -15.87
C ASN A 2 24.83 -14.83 -15.09
N THR A 3 25.54 -13.72 -15.19
CA THR A 3 25.25 -12.50 -14.41
C THR A 3 24.04 -11.68 -14.87
N ILE A 4 23.50 -11.93 -16.07
CA ILE A 4 22.43 -11.10 -16.66
C ILE A 4 21.06 -11.40 -16.02
N LYS A 5 20.78 -12.65 -15.65
CA LYS A 5 19.47 -13.03 -15.09
C LYS A 5 19.29 -12.58 -13.63
N ASP A 6 20.34 -12.64 -12.81
CA ASP A 6 20.26 -12.30 -11.39
C ASP A 6 20.12 -10.79 -11.14
N GLN A 7 20.75 -9.95 -11.98
CA GLN A 7 20.59 -8.49 -11.89
C GLN A 7 19.17 -8.02 -12.25
N ASP A 8 18.50 -8.70 -13.19
CA ASP A 8 17.15 -8.34 -13.63
C ASP A 8 16.10 -8.68 -12.55
N ILE A 9 16.26 -9.84 -11.90
CA ILE A 9 15.38 -10.27 -10.80
C ILE A 9 15.45 -9.29 -9.63
N SER A 10 16.67 -8.90 -9.22
CA SER A 10 16.87 -7.96 -8.12
C SER A 10 16.28 -6.57 -8.39
N LYS A 11 16.43 -6.06 -9.62
CA LYS A 11 15.86 -4.76 -10.02
C LYS A 11 14.33 -4.80 -10.06
N ASN A 12 13.74 -5.89 -10.55
CA ASN A 12 12.30 -6.06 -10.55
C ASN A 12 11.74 -6.13 -9.12
N GLN A 13 12.38 -6.86 -8.22
CA GLN A 13 12.00 -6.88 -6.80
C GLN A 13 12.08 -5.50 -6.15
N GLN A 14 13.14 -4.74 -6.42
CA GLN A 14 13.26 -3.36 -5.93
C GLN A 14 12.17 -2.45 -6.49
N LEU A 15 11.84 -2.57 -7.79
CA LEU A 15 10.78 -1.80 -8.42
C LEU A 15 9.42 -2.10 -7.78
N LEU A 16 9.09 -3.38 -7.58
CA LEU A 16 7.84 -3.79 -6.94
C LEU A 16 7.73 -3.21 -5.53
N LYS A 17 8.81 -3.30 -4.75
CA LYS A 17 8.88 -2.69 -3.42
C LYS A 17 8.61 -1.18 -3.48
N SER A 18 9.28 -0.45 -4.36
CA SER A 18 9.08 1.00 -4.49
C SER A 18 7.66 1.38 -4.94
N ILE A 19 7.01 0.55 -5.77
CA ILE A 19 5.60 0.77 -6.15
C ILE A 19 4.69 0.63 -4.93
N VAL A 20 4.88 -0.42 -4.13
CA VAL A 20 4.06 -0.65 -2.92
C VAL A 20 4.33 0.43 -1.87
N GLU A 21 5.59 0.78 -1.63
CA GLU A 21 5.95 1.89 -0.74
C GLU A 21 5.28 3.20 -1.16
N HIS A 22 5.29 3.51 -2.46
CA HIS A 22 4.64 4.72 -2.96
C HIS A 22 3.12 4.70 -2.76
N ALA A 23 2.48 3.56 -2.97
CA ALA A 23 1.05 3.40 -2.70
C ALA A 23 0.72 3.63 -1.21
N VAL A 24 1.53 3.06 -0.31
CA VAL A 24 1.39 3.23 1.14
C VAL A 24 1.61 4.68 1.55
N ASP A 25 2.62 5.35 1.01
CA ASP A 25 2.90 6.77 1.30
C ASP A 25 1.73 7.67 0.89
N GLN A 26 1.16 7.46 -0.29
CA GLN A 26 0.00 8.22 -0.76
C GLN A 26 -1.24 7.97 0.10
N ALA A 27 -1.55 6.71 0.40
CA ALA A 27 -2.66 6.36 1.27
C ALA A 27 -2.49 6.99 2.66
N ASN A 28 -1.30 6.87 3.26
CA ASN A 28 -0.99 7.45 4.56
C ASN A 28 -1.04 8.99 4.55
N PHE A 29 -0.67 9.64 3.44
CA PHE A 29 -0.79 11.09 3.30
C PHE A 29 -2.26 11.54 3.39
N THR A 30 -3.16 10.89 2.66
CA THR A 30 -4.58 11.23 2.67
C THR A 30 -5.24 10.89 4.02
N ILE A 31 -4.91 9.74 4.60
CA ILE A 31 -5.32 9.33 5.97
C ILE A 31 -4.93 10.39 7.00
N LYS A 32 -3.68 10.87 6.97
CA LYS A 32 -3.20 11.93 7.88
C LYS A 32 -3.93 13.25 7.68
N ASN A 33 -4.27 13.60 6.43
CA ASN A 33 -5.00 14.82 6.14
C ASN A 33 -6.45 14.74 6.60
N LEU A 34 -7.11 13.58 6.39
CA LEU A 34 -8.44 13.31 6.89
C LEU A 34 -8.50 13.41 8.42
N ALA A 35 -7.55 12.81 9.13
CA ALA A 35 -7.45 12.90 10.59
C ALA A 35 -7.24 14.35 11.09
N LYS A 36 -6.45 15.16 10.37
CA LYS A 36 -6.23 16.57 10.71
C LYS A 36 -7.42 17.47 10.37
N ARG A 37 -8.16 17.15 9.30
CA ARG A 37 -9.25 17.96 8.73
C ARG A 37 -10.38 17.05 8.24
N PRO A 38 -11.27 16.60 9.13
CA PRO A 38 -12.33 15.64 8.80
C PRO A 38 -13.49 16.32 8.06
N THR A 39 -13.24 16.68 6.80
CA THR A 39 -14.26 17.22 5.89
C THR A 39 -14.72 16.13 4.93
N VAL A 40 -15.94 16.26 4.40
CA VAL A 40 -16.46 15.33 3.38
C VAL A 40 -15.53 15.24 2.16
N ALA A 41 -14.94 16.36 1.74
CA ALA A 41 -13.99 16.39 0.63
C ALA A 41 -12.73 15.56 0.92
N MET A 42 -12.17 15.65 2.12
CA MET A 42 -11.02 14.84 2.53
C MET A 42 -11.39 13.35 2.67
N LEU A 43 -12.62 13.05 3.08
CA LEU A 43 -13.11 11.67 3.16
C LEU A 43 -13.19 11.05 1.76
N MET A 44 -13.79 11.77 0.80
CA MET A 44 -13.84 11.34 -0.60
C MET A 44 -12.44 11.23 -1.22
N GLU A 45 -11.52 12.14 -0.91
CA GLU A 45 -10.14 12.08 -1.39
C GLU A 45 -9.39 10.85 -0.86
N CYS A 46 -9.57 10.52 0.42
CA CYS A 46 -8.99 9.34 1.04
C CYS A 46 -9.58 8.05 0.45
N GLU A 47 -10.91 7.99 0.29
CA GLU A 47 -11.62 6.86 -0.32
C GLU A 47 -11.18 6.63 -1.77
N ASN A 48 -11.10 7.68 -2.58
CA ASN A 48 -10.63 7.60 -3.96
C ASN A 48 -9.17 7.13 -4.01
N CYS A 49 -8.29 7.69 -3.18
CA CYS A 49 -6.88 7.31 -3.13
C CYS A 49 -6.70 5.82 -2.82
N LEU A 50 -7.40 5.30 -1.81
CA LEU A 50 -7.38 3.87 -1.46
C LEU A 50 -7.94 3.01 -2.61
N THR A 51 -9.10 3.39 -3.16
CA THR A 51 -9.76 2.67 -4.25
C THR A 51 -8.89 2.60 -5.52
N ASP A 52 -8.15 3.66 -5.83
CA ASP A 52 -7.27 3.73 -7.00
C ASP A 52 -5.99 2.90 -6.82
N LEU A 53 -5.42 2.87 -5.61
CA LEU A 53 -4.13 2.23 -5.32
C LEU A 53 -4.26 0.75 -4.96
N MET A 54 -5.36 0.34 -4.34
CA MET A 54 -5.60 -1.06 -3.95
C MET A 54 -5.47 -2.06 -5.12
N PRO A 55 -5.98 -1.80 -6.34
CA PRO A 55 -5.79 -2.67 -7.49
C PRO A 55 -4.31 -2.87 -7.87
N VAL A 56 -3.48 -1.85 -7.71
CA VAL A 56 -2.03 -1.92 -7.99
C VAL A 56 -1.35 -2.86 -6.99
N VAL A 57 -1.62 -2.67 -5.69
CA VAL A 57 -1.05 -3.53 -4.64
C VAL A 57 -1.58 -4.96 -4.78
N LYS A 58 -2.86 -5.14 -5.12
CA LYS A 58 -3.45 -6.46 -5.40
C LYS A 58 -2.75 -7.17 -6.54
N LEU A 59 -2.48 -6.47 -7.65
CA LEU A 59 -1.81 -7.05 -8.80
C LEU A 59 -0.43 -7.61 -8.43
N ILE A 60 0.30 -6.90 -7.57
CA ILE A 60 1.60 -7.33 -7.06
C ILE A 60 1.43 -8.51 -6.09
N ALA A 61 0.48 -8.42 -5.15
CA ALA A 61 0.25 -9.42 -4.11
C ALA A 61 -0.19 -10.80 -4.65
N VAL A 62 -0.71 -10.87 -5.88
CA VAL A 62 -1.04 -12.15 -6.55
C VAL A 62 0.21 -13.01 -6.75
N ASP A 63 1.32 -12.40 -7.15
CA ASP A 63 2.58 -13.10 -7.45
C ASP A 63 3.63 -12.94 -6.32
N HIS A 64 3.45 -11.95 -5.45
CA HIS A 64 4.36 -11.58 -4.36
C HIS A 64 3.61 -11.52 -3.03
N ILE A 65 3.44 -12.69 -2.41
CA ILE A 65 2.60 -12.90 -1.22
C ILE A 65 3.00 -12.02 -0.02
N GLU A 66 4.26 -11.58 0.05
CA GLU A 66 4.77 -10.67 1.06
C GLU A 66 4.03 -9.31 1.10
N TYR A 67 3.35 -8.93 0.02
CA TYR A 67 2.56 -7.70 -0.04
C TYR A 67 1.06 -7.91 0.21
N ALA A 68 0.60 -9.15 0.39
CA ALA A 68 -0.81 -9.42 0.71
C ALA A 68 -1.30 -8.71 1.99
N PRO A 69 -0.52 -8.65 3.10
CA PRO A 69 -0.92 -7.90 4.29
C PRO A 69 -1.15 -6.41 4.03
N ILE A 70 -0.41 -5.82 3.08
CA ILE A 70 -0.58 -4.40 2.71
C ILE A 70 -1.91 -4.20 1.99
N TYR A 71 -2.27 -5.09 1.06
CA TYR A 71 -3.56 -5.06 0.40
C TYR A 71 -4.71 -5.20 1.41
N ASP A 72 -4.61 -6.18 2.32
CA ASP A 72 -5.61 -6.41 3.35
C ASP A 72 -5.77 -5.17 4.23
N ARG A 73 -4.66 -4.56 4.66
CA ARG A 73 -4.70 -3.35 5.48
C ARG A 73 -5.31 -2.15 4.74
N MET A 74 -4.99 -1.96 3.46
CA MET A 74 -5.64 -0.92 2.65
C MET A 74 -7.15 -1.15 2.53
N SER A 75 -7.57 -2.41 2.39
CA SER A 75 -8.99 -2.79 2.34
C SER A 75 -9.70 -2.50 3.67
N GLU A 76 -9.09 -2.85 4.80
CA GLU A 76 -9.61 -2.54 6.13
C GLU A 76 -9.74 -1.04 6.35
N THR A 77 -8.72 -0.27 5.97
CA THR A 77 -8.74 1.18 6.09
C THR A 77 -9.83 1.81 5.21
N LEU A 78 -10.01 1.34 3.98
CA LEU A 78 -11.09 1.80 3.10
C LEU A 78 -12.46 1.58 3.74
N ASP A 79 -12.67 0.38 4.27
CA ASP A 79 -13.91 -0.01 4.93
C ASP A 79 -14.15 0.81 6.23
N ALA A 80 -13.10 1.14 6.97
CA ALA A 80 -13.17 2.04 8.12
C ALA A 80 -13.51 3.50 7.72
N VAL A 81 -12.87 4.02 6.67
CA VAL A 81 -13.16 5.36 6.11
C VAL A 81 -14.61 5.45 5.67
N GLN A 82 -15.12 4.45 4.94
CA GLN A 82 -16.49 4.41 4.45
C GLN A 82 -17.54 4.32 5.56
N ARG A 83 -17.21 3.67 6.68
CA ARG A 83 -18.07 3.59 7.87
C ARG A 83 -17.90 4.75 8.85
N GLY A 84 -16.90 5.60 8.65
CA GLY A 84 -16.54 6.65 9.60
C GLY A 84 -16.07 6.11 10.95
N THR A 85 -15.45 4.93 10.97
CA THR A 85 -14.83 4.35 12.17
C THR A 85 -13.34 4.70 12.25
N ASP A 86 -12.73 4.51 13.40
CA ASP A 86 -11.30 4.76 13.58
C ASP A 86 -10.44 3.83 12.70
N PHE A 87 -9.30 4.34 12.26
CA PHE A 87 -8.31 3.65 11.44
C PHE A 87 -6.89 4.15 11.78
N ASP A 88 -5.92 3.25 11.67
CA ASP A 88 -4.50 3.58 11.82
C ASP A 88 -3.82 3.77 10.46
N LEU A 89 -2.55 4.19 10.52
CA LEU A 89 -1.69 4.20 9.34
C LEU A 89 -1.43 2.78 8.85
N ILE A 90 -1.20 2.67 7.54
CA ILE A 90 -0.77 1.42 6.91
C ILE A 90 0.74 1.32 7.11
N GLU A 91 1.19 0.25 7.73
CA GLU A 91 2.61 -0.01 7.99
C GLU A 91 3.14 -1.07 7.02
N LEU A 92 4.36 -0.86 6.55
CA LEU A 92 5.03 -1.76 5.64
C LEU A 92 5.88 -2.75 6.45
N GLU A 93 5.24 -3.72 7.09
CA GLU A 93 5.94 -4.83 7.74
C GLU A 93 6.27 -5.90 6.70
N LEU A 94 7.36 -5.69 5.96
CA LEU A 94 7.95 -6.76 5.17
C LEU A 94 8.68 -7.69 6.12
N ASP A 95 8.10 -8.88 6.34
CA ASP A 95 8.68 -9.90 7.20
C ASP A 95 10.15 -10.10 6.81
N GLY A 96 11.03 -9.69 7.71
CA GLY A 96 12.46 -9.61 7.46
C GLY A 96 12.98 -11.00 7.16
N GLY A 97 13.38 -11.23 5.91
CA GLY A 97 14.32 -12.30 5.59
C GLY A 97 15.49 -12.20 6.57
N ALA A 98 15.58 -13.18 7.46
CA ALA A 98 16.61 -13.25 8.47
C ALA A 98 18.01 -13.23 7.83
N ALA A 99 18.88 -12.44 8.47
CA ALA A 99 20.35 -12.46 8.53
C ALA A 99 21.13 -13.33 7.52
#